data_AF-A0A357NHB5-F1
#
_entry.id   AF-A0A357NHB5-F1
#
_cell.length_a   1.000
_cell.length_b   1.000
_cell.length_c   1.000
_cell.angle_alpha   90.00
_cell.angle_beta   90.00
_cell.angle_gamma   90.00
#
_symmetry.space_group_name_H-M   'P 1'
#
loop_
_entity.id
_entity.type
_entity.pdbx_description
1 polymer ?
#
loop_
_entity_poly.entity_id
_entity_poly.type
_entity_poly.pdbx_seq_one_letter_code
_entity_poly.pdbx_strand_id
1 'polypeptide(L)'
;MIVQAFRAHNPGFGDKSSAYFFNSFTTKTGKIKTLPETPGVIVWKKGHIGVYIGGGLVVEARGVKFGVVVSALSSQRWTNWGYLKDVEYLAEPEPKPEFKRLLKYKSKMMRGEDVKALQTLLTDAGQKPGAIDGIFGKKTLAAVKSFQRDKKLKVDGIAGPDTTGALGGVYIT
;
A
#
# COMPACT_ATOMS: atom_id res chain seq x y z
N MET A 1 -11.53 8.93 -12.92
CA MET A 1 -11.09 7.65 -13.51
C MET A 1 -11.96 6.47 -13.05
N ILE A 2 -13.30 6.49 -13.20
CA ILE A 2 -14.12 5.31 -12.82
C ILE A 2 -15.37 5.03 -13.69
N VAL A 3 -15.63 5.80 -14.76
CA VAL A 3 -16.77 5.50 -15.67
C VAL A 3 -16.33 4.98 -17.04
N GLN A 4 -15.07 5.17 -17.45
CA GLN A 4 -14.58 4.68 -18.73
C GLN A 4 -14.18 3.19 -18.73
N ALA A 5 -13.74 2.62 -17.60
CA ALA A 5 -13.22 1.24 -17.56
C ALA A 5 -14.28 0.18 -17.92
N PHE A 6 -15.54 0.36 -17.50
CA PHE A 6 -16.61 -0.62 -17.71
C PHE A 6 -17.24 -0.59 -19.11
N ARG A 7 -17.37 0.59 -19.73
CA ARG A 7 -17.99 0.71 -21.07
C ARG A 7 -17.16 0.05 -22.17
N ALA A 8 -15.84 -0.03 -22.02
CA ALA A 8 -14.95 -0.61 -23.02
C ALA A 8 -15.02 -2.15 -23.07
N HIS A 9 -15.27 -2.81 -21.93
CA HIS A 9 -15.32 -4.28 -21.84
C HIS A 9 -16.74 -4.86 -21.86
N ASN A 10 -17.75 -4.08 -21.47
CA ASN A 10 -19.15 -4.51 -21.44
C ASN A 10 -20.06 -3.48 -22.13
N PRO A 11 -20.29 -3.57 -23.45
CA PRO A 11 -21.05 -2.57 -24.22
C PRO A 11 -22.54 -2.46 -23.81
N GLY A 12 -23.06 -3.38 -22.99
CA GLY A 12 -24.42 -3.34 -22.43
C GLY A 12 -24.54 -2.65 -21.05
N PHE A 13 -23.51 -1.92 -20.60
CA PHE A 13 -23.49 -1.27 -19.29
C PHE A 13 -24.36 0.01 -19.29
N GLY A 14 -25.68 -0.17 -19.25
CA GLY A 14 -26.66 0.88 -18.93
C GLY A 14 -26.86 1.04 -17.42
N ASP A 15 -27.71 1.98 -17.01
CA ASP A 15 -28.04 2.19 -15.60
C ASP A 15 -28.60 0.90 -14.98
N LYS A 16 -27.95 0.41 -13.92
CA LYS A 16 -28.36 -0.78 -13.17
C LYS A 16 -28.60 -0.42 -11.72
N SER A 17 -29.46 -1.19 -11.05
CA SER A 17 -29.66 -1.04 -9.62
C SER A 17 -28.39 -1.37 -8.84
N SER A 18 -28.23 -0.76 -7.66
CA SER A 18 -27.09 -1.06 -6.78
C SER A 18 -27.00 -2.53 -6.40
N ALA A 19 -28.14 -3.23 -6.31
CA ALA A 19 -28.20 -4.66 -6.03
C ALA A 19 -27.68 -5.49 -7.21
N TYR A 20 -28.09 -5.15 -8.44
CA TYR A 20 -27.58 -5.82 -9.63
C TYR A 20 -26.07 -5.61 -9.75
N PHE A 21 -25.58 -4.37 -9.59
CA PHE A 21 -24.16 -4.08 -9.61
C PHE A 21 -23.39 -4.93 -8.59
N PHE A 22 -23.82 -4.90 -7.33
CA PHE A 22 -23.13 -5.62 -6.26
C PHE A 22 -23.11 -7.14 -6.50
N ASN A 23 -24.24 -7.73 -6.90
CA ASN A 23 -24.34 -9.18 -7.07
C ASN A 23 -23.63 -9.68 -8.33
N SER A 24 -23.61 -8.88 -9.41
CA SER A 24 -23.07 -9.31 -10.71
C SER A 24 -21.60 -8.97 -10.91
N PHE A 25 -21.06 -7.97 -10.20
CA PHE A 25 -19.70 -7.46 -10.44
C PHE A 25 -18.76 -7.60 -9.25
N THR A 26 -19.17 -8.29 -8.19
CA THR A 26 -18.26 -8.65 -7.09
C THR A 26 -17.78 -10.11 -7.21
N THR A 27 -16.54 -10.39 -6.79
CA THR A 27 -15.96 -11.76 -6.77
C THR A 27 -16.06 -12.39 -5.39
N LYS A 28 -15.56 -11.68 -4.38
CA LYS A 28 -15.58 -12.09 -2.99
C LYS A 28 -16.32 -11.02 -2.19
N THR A 29 -17.24 -11.47 -1.35
CA THR A 29 -18.09 -10.60 -0.53
C THR A 29 -18.08 -11.03 0.94
N GLY A 30 -18.49 -10.13 1.82
CA GLY A 30 -18.63 -10.39 3.24
C GLY A 30 -19.62 -9.46 3.92
N LYS A 31 -19.84 -9.67 5.23
CA LYS A 31 -20.62 -8.75 6.06
C LYS A 31 -19.78 -7.54 6.39
N ILE A 32 -20.38 -6.35 6.51
CA ILE A 32 -19.62 -5.12 6.77
C ILE A 32 -18.72 -5.21 8.02
N LYS A 33 -19.13 -5.97 9.04
CA LYS A 33 -18.35 -6.20 10.27
C LYS A 33 -17.01 -6.92 10.03
N THR A 34 -16.83 -7.52 8.86
CA THR A 34 -15.59 -8.20 8.45
C THR A 34 -14.96 -7.50 7.25
N LEU A 35 -15.22 -6.20 7.06
CA LEU A 35 -14.62 -5.41 5.99
C LEU A 35 -13.09 -5.45 6.12
N PRO A 36 -12.36 -5.86 5.07
CA PRO A 36 -10.91 -5.82 5.08
C PRO A 36 -10.40 -4.38 5.00
N GLU A 37 -9.23 -4.13 5.58
CA GLU A 37 -8.47 -2.90 5.37
C GLU A 37 -7.83 -2.98 3.99
N THR A 38 -8.63 -2.72 2.96
CA THR A 38 -8.18 -2.73 1.57
C THR A 38 -8.92 -1.62 0.82
N PRO A 39 -8.25 -0.50 0.49
CA PRO A 39 -8.83 0.55 -0.32
C PRO A 39 -9.36 0.03 -1.67
N GLY A 40 -10.41 0.65 -2.17
CA GLY A 40 -11.10 0.27 -3.40
C GLY A 40 -12.16 -0.83 -3.23
N VAL A 41 -12.29 -1.43 -2.04
CA VAL A 41 -13.37 -2.38 -1.75
C VAL A 41 -14.71 -1.64 -1.77
N ILE A 42 -15.72 -2.23 -2.41
CA ILE A 42 -17.07 -1.65 -2.44
C ILE A 42 -17.79 -1.97 -1.14
N VAL A 43 -18.44 -0.97 -0.55
CA VAL A 43 -19.40 -1.14 0.53
C VAL A 43 -20.81 -0.97 -0.01
N TRP A 44 -21.74 -1.79 0.48
CA TRP A 44 -23.10 -1.87 -0.04
C TRP A 44 -24.13 -1.95 1.06
N LYS A 45 -25.27 -1.28 0.82
CA LYS A 45 -26.55 -1.49 1.48
C LYS A 45 -27.65 -1.45 0.43
N LYS A 46 -28.87 -1.87 0.77
CA LYS A 46 -30.02 -1.78 -0.14
C LYS A 46 -30.14 -0.37 -0.71
N GLY A 47 -30.07 -0.25 -2.04
CA GLY A 47 -30.21 1.01 -2.77
C GLY A 47 -28.96 1.90 -2.84
N HIS A 48 -27.81 1.51 -2.27
CA HIS A 48 -26.64 2.38 -2.22
C HIS A 48 -25.30 1.65 -2.27
N ILE A 49 -24.30 2.28 -2.89
CA ILE A 49 -22.90 1.81 -2.91
C ILE A 49 -21.95 2.94 -2.53
N GLY A 50 -20.81 2.56 -1.96
CA GLY A 50 -19.68 3.44 -1.72
C GLY A 50 -18.37 2.70 -1.98
N VAL A 51 -17.27 3.45 -2.06
CA VAL A 51 -15.92 2.89 -2.21
C VAL A 51 -15.17 3.13 -0.90
N TYR A 52 -14.74 2.06 -0.24
CA TYR A 52 -13.89 2.15 0.95
C TYR A 52 -12.50 2.64 0.56
N ILE A 53 -11.93 3.58 1.30
CA ILE A 53 -10.61 4.18 1.01
C ILE A 53 -9.59 3.96 2.13
N GLY A 54 -9.90 3.09 3.09
CA GLY A 54 -9.07 2.86 4.28
C GLY A 54 -9.38 3.82 5.42
N GLY A 55 -8.85 3.55 6.60
CA GLY A 55 -8.97 4.35 7.82
C GLY A 55 -10.40 4.55 8.29
N GLY A 56 -11.33 3.64 7.96
CA GLY A 56 -12.74 3.79 8.29
C GLY A 56 -13.47 4.84 7.43
N LEU A 57 -12.93 5.21 6.26
CA LEU A 57 -13.51 6.24 5.37
C LEU A 57 -14.07 5.64 4.07
N VAL A 58 -15.13 6.28 3.56
CA VAL A 58 -15.85 5.86 2.35
C VAL A 58 -16.11 7.06 1.45
N VAL A 59 -15.87 6.89 0.15
CA VAL A 59 -16.34 7.81 -0.90
C VAL A 59 -17.74 7.37 -1.33
N GLU A 60 -18.73 8.27 -1.24
CA GLU A 60 -20.12 7.98 -1.63
C GLU A 60 -20.81 9.17 -2.30
N ALA A 61 -21.77 8.87 -3.21
CA ALA A 61 -22.63 9.88 -3.82
C ALA A 61 -23.89 10.11 -2.98
N ARG A 62 -24.14 11.36 -2.54
CA ARG A 62 -25.26 11.73 -1.65
C ARG A 62 -26.28 12.67 -2.32
N GLY A 63 -26.61 12.40 -3.58
CA GLY A 63 -27.57 13.18 -4.35
C GLY A 63 -27.10 14.59 -4.70
N VAL A 64 -27.92 15.34 -5.44
CA VAL A 64 -27.52 16.61 -6.09
C VAL A 64 -27.12 17.72 -5.10
N LYS A 65 -27.64 17.70 -3.88
CA LYS A 65 -27.35 18.72 -2.86
C LYS A 65 -25.93 18.59 -2.28
N PHE A 66 -25.39 17.38 -2.24
CA PHE A 66 -24.11 17.08 -1.57
C PHE A 66 -23.03 16.60 -2.55
N GLY A 67 -23.42 16.05 -3.70
CA GLY A 67 -22.49 15.50 -4.66
C GLY A 67 -21.79 14.23 -4.14
N VAL A 68 -20.51 14.09 -4.45
CA VAL A 68 -19.65 13.01 -3.95
C VAL A 68 -18.92 13.50 -2.72
N VAL A 69 -18.98 12.73 -1.64
CA VAL A 69 -18.35 13.08 -0.35
C VAL A 69 -17.46 11.96 0.15
N VAL A 70 -16.53 12.31 1.03
CA VAL A 70 -15.88 11.36 1.93
C VAL A 70 -16.60 11.39 3.27
N SER A 71 -17.02 10.24 3.76
CA SER A 71 -17.70 10.11 5.05
C SER A 71 -17.10 8.96 5.87
N ALA A 72 -17.32 8.99 7.17
CA ALA A 72 -17.01 7.82 7.99
C ALA A 72 -17.86 6.62 7.55
N LEU A 73 -17.27 5.43 7.59
CA LEU A 73 -17.96 4.16 7.33
C LEU A 73 -19.21 4.02 8.21
N SER A 74 -19.13 4.50 9.46
CA SER A 74 -20.22 4.50 10.42
C SER A 74 -21.36 5.47 10.10
N SER A 75 -21.16 6.46 9.21
CA SER A 75 -22.20 7.42 8.83
C SER A 75 -23.35 6.79 8.05
N GLN A 76 -23.18 5.57 7.54
CA GLN A 76 -24.22 4.82 6.86
C GLN A 76 -24.35 3.41 7.46
N ARG A 77 -25.55 2.83 7.33
CA ARG A 77 -25.82 1.44 7.72
C ARG A 77 -25.46 0.47 6.59
N TRP A 78 -24.19 0.45 6.19
CA TRP A 78 -23.67 -0.54 5.24
C TRP A 78 -23.91 -1.96 5.79
N THR A 79 -24.22 -2.91 4.91
CA THR A 79 -24.51 -4.30 5.32
C THR A 79 -23.46 -5.28 4.83
N ASN A 80 -22.88 -5.01 3.67
CA ASN A 80 -21.96 -5.90 2.98
C ASN A 80 -20.81 -5.16 2.33
N TRP A 81 -19.76 -5.89 1.99
CA TRP A 81 -18.67 -5.42 1.15
C TRP A 81 -18.39 -6.42 0.02
N GLY A 82 -17.73 -5.97 -1.04
CA GLY A 82 -17.29 -6.83 -2.14
C GLY A 82 -16.09 -6.29 -2.93
N TYR A 83 -15.24 -7.19 -3.39
CA TYR A 83 -14.17 -6.91 -4.36
C TYR A 83 -14.74 -6.90 -5.77
N LEU A 84 -14.43 -5.88 -6.58
CA LEU A 84 -14.83 -5.81 -7.97
C LEU A 84 -14.07 -6.82 -8.85
N LYS A 85 -14.76 -7.38 -9.85
CA LYS A 85 -14.17 -8.31 -10.83
C LYS A 85 -13.04 -7.69 -11.65
N ASP A 86 -13.15 -6.41 -11.95
CA ASP A 86 -12.28 -5.70 -12.89
C ASP A 86 -11.24 -4.82 -12.18
N VAL A 87 -11.06 -5.00 -10.87
CA VAL A 87 -10.05 -4.30 -10.08
C VAL A 87 -9.07 -5.33 -9.53
N GLU A 88 -7.80 -5.11 -9.82
CA GLU A 88 -6.72 -5.85 -9.18
C GLU A 88 -6.46 -5.26 -7.80
N TYR A 89 -6.78 -6.05 -6.77
CA TYR A 89 -6.54 -5.69 -5.38
C TYR A 89 -5.20 -6.27 -4.96
N LEU A 90 -4.15 -5.52 -5.26
CA LEU A 90 -2.82 -5.81 -4.72
C LEU A 90 -2.92 -5.76 -3.19
N ALA A 91 -2.27 -6.71 -2.51
CA ALA A 91 -2.11 -6.62 -1.06
C ALA A 91 -1.61 -5.21 -0.71
N GLU A 92 -2.10 -4.64 0.41
CA GLU A 92 -1.48 -3.41 0.90
C GLU A 92 0.03 -3.64 0.93
N PRO A 93 0.85 -2.70 0.40
CA PRO A 93 2.28 -2.90 0.36
C PRO A 93 2.70 -3.25 1.79
N GLU A 94 3.40 -4.39 1.94
CA GLU A 94 3.95 -4.83 3.21
C GLU A 94 4.50 -3.62 3.97
N PRO A 95 4.19 -3.46 5.27
CA PRO A 95 4.56 -2.27 6.01
C PRO A 95 6.04 -2.01 5.80
N LYS A 96 6.34 -0.80 5.30
CA LYS A 96 7.71 -0.40 4.96
C LYS A 96 8.61 -0.65 6.16
N PRO A 97 9.79 -1.27 5.98
CA PRO A 97 10.67 -1.55 7.11
C PRO A 97 10.99 -0.29 7.91
N GLU A 98 10.81 -0.37 9.23
CA GLU A 98 11.09 0.74 10.14
C GLU A 98 12.55 0.74 10.60
N PHE A 99 13.19 1.91 10.52
CA PHE A 99 14.55 2.12 10.99
C PHE A 99 14.55 3.09 12.16
N LYS A 100 14.99 2.60 13.33
CA LYS A 100 15.00 3.37 14.60
C LYS A 100 16.39 3.90 14.98
N ARG A 101 17.40 3.61 14.15
CA ARG A 101 18.79 4.01 14.39
C ARG A 101 19.59 4.07 13.09
N LEU A 102 20.65 4.87 13.09
CA LEU A 102 21.59 4.97 11.97
C LEU A 102 22.38 3.66 11.83
N LEU A 103 22.29 3.02 10.67
CA LEU A 103 23.06 1.82 10.38
C LEU A 103 24.35 2.19 9.65
N LYS A 104 25.49 1.74 10.18
CA LYS A 104 26.82 2.02 9.61
C LYS A 104 27.82 0.94 9.96
N TYR A 105 28.88 0.85 9.14
CA TYR A 105 30.00 -0.03 9.44
C TYR A 105 30.75 0.42 10.70
N LYS A 106 31.07 -0.52 11.57
CA LYS A 106 31.86 -0.34 12.80
C LYS A 106 32.78 -1.55 12.99
N SER A 107 33.85 -1.39 13.78
CA SER A 107 34.77 -2.50 14.13
C SER A 107 34.03 -3.70 14.71
N LYS A 108 33.04 -3.47 15.59
CA LYS A 108 32.20 -4.54 16.17
C LYS A 108 31.05 -5.01 15.26
N MET A 109 30.85 -4.40 14.09
CA MET A 109 29.74 -4.60 13.15
C MET A 109 28.34 -4.46 13.78
N MET A 110 27.43 -3.78 13.08
CA MET A 110 26.04 -3.69 13.55
C MET A 110 25.30 -4.99 13.20
N ARG A 111 24.37 -5.39 14.07
CA ARG A 111 23.54 -6.58 13.87
C ARG A 111 22.08 -6.33 14.23
N GLY A 112 21.18 -7.03 13.54
CA GLY A 112 19.74 -7.03 13.85
C GLY A 112 18.84 -7.21 12.62
N GLU A 113 17.53 -7.29 12.88
CA GLU A 113 16.51 -7.37 11.83
C GLU A 113 16.44 -6.09 10.98
N ASP A 114 16.79 -4.93 11.55
CA ASP A 114 16.96 -3.68 10.82
C ASP A 114 18.09 -3.77 9.77
N VAL A 115 19.17 -4.48 10.08
CA VAL A 115 20.25 -4.74 9.13
C VAL A 115 19.81 -5.72 8.04
N LYS A 116 19.03 -6.76 8.37
CA LYS A 116 18.47 -7.66 7.35
C LYS A 116 17.54 -6.91 6.41
N ALA A 117 16.65 -6.09 6.95
CA ALA A 117 15.76 -5.26 6.16
C ALA A 117 16.54 -4.34 5.21
N LEU A 118 17.60 -3.70 5.68
CA LEU A 118 18.49 -2.91 4.82
C LEU A 118 19.13 -3.77 3.70
N GLN A 119 19.62 -4.97 4.01
CA GLN A 119 20.22 -5.87 3.03
C GLN A 119 19.21 -6.35 1.98
N THR A 120 17.96 -6.63 2.38
CA THR A 120 16.86 -6.95 1.45
C THR A 120 16.60 -5.77 0.54
N LEU A 121 16.34 -4.57 1.07
CA LEU A 121 16.04 -3.38 0.27
C LEU A 121 17.19 -3.01 -0.68
N LEU A 122 18.44 -3.17 -0.26
CA LEU A 122 19.60 -2.97 -1.14
C LEU A 122 19.64 -3.98 -2.28
N THR A 123 19.31 -5.24 -2.02
CA THR A 123 19.23 -6.29 -3.04
C THR A 123 18.13 -5.99 -4.04
N ASP A 124 16.94 -5.60 -3.55
CA ASP A 124 15.80 -5.21 -4.39
C ASP A 124 16.10 -3.95 -5.24
N ALA A 125 16.93 -3.05 -4.72
CA ALA A 125 17.45 -1.90 -5.45
C ALA A 125 18.60 -2.23 -6.42
N GLY A 126 18.89 -3.52 -6.65
CA GLY A 126 19.91 -4.00 -7.59
C GLY A 126 21.35 -3.96 -7.06
N GLN A 127 21.54 -3.67 -5.77
CA GLN A 127 22.86 -3.65 -5.14
C GLN A 127 23.26 -5.03 -4.62
N LYS A 128 24.53 -5.20 -4.24
CA LYS A 128 25.10 -6.49 -3.80
C LYS A 128 25.63 -6.42 -2.36
N PRO A 129 24.76 -6.38 -1.34
CA PRO A 129 25.19 -6.25 0.06
C PRO A 129 25.83 -7.54 0.63
N GLY A 130 25.78 -8.65 -0.10
CA GLY A 130 26.21 -9.97 0.39
C GLY A 130 25.01 -10.78 0.87
N ALA A 131 25.23 -11.67 1.86
CA ALA A 131 24.15 -12.43 2.46
C ALA A 131 23.22 -11.51 3.27
N ILE A 132 21.93 -11.83 3.31
CA ILE A 132 20.94 -11.19 4.18
C ILE A 132 21.03 -11.84 5.57
N ASP A 133 22.18 -11.65 6.21
CA ASP A 133 22.55 -12.29 7.48
C ASP A 133 22.28 -11.39 8.69
N GLY A 134 21.89 -10.14 8.46
CA GLY A 134 21.68 -9.15 9.50
C GLY A 134 22.99 -8.61 10.08
N ILE A 135 24.10 -8.71 9.37
CA ILE A 135 25.41 -8.21 9.79
C ILE A 135 25.87 -7.09 8.83
N PHE A 136 26.09 -5.89 9.38
CA PHE A 136 26.55 -4.75 8.59
C PHE A 136 28.06 -4.86 8.38
N GLY A 137 28.46 -5.70 7.42
CA GLY A 137 29.84 -5.93 7.02
C GLY A 137 30.32 -4.99 5.90
N LYS A 138 31.53 -5.26 5.39
CA LYS A 138 32.15 -4.47 4.32
C LYS A 138 31.36 -4.50 3.01
N LYS A 139 30.71 -5.63 2.69
CA LYS A 139 29.86 -5.77 1.49
C LYS A 139 28.61 -4.89 1.60
N THR A 140 27.91 -4.91 2.75
CA THR A 140 26.80 -4.01 3.04
C THR A 140 27.23 -2.54 2.94
N LEU A 141 28.39 -2.17 3.50
CA LEU A 141 28.93 -0.81 3.39
C LEU A 141 29.16 -0.39 1.92
N ALA A 142 29.75 -1.26 1.10
CA ALA A 142 29.98 -0.99 -0.30
C ALA A 142 28.67 -0.81 -1.08
N ALA A 143 27.67 -1.65 -0.80
CA ALA A 143 26.33 -1.57 -1.39
C ALA A 143 25.61 -0.27 -0.98
N VAL A 144 25.66 0.15 0.29
CA VAL A 144 25.10 1.44 0.73
C VAL A 144 25.75 2.59 -0.01
N LYS A 145 27.09 2.63 -0.09
CA LYS A 145 27.79 3.71 -0.81
C LYS A 145 27.47 3.71 -2.31
N SER A 146 27.28 2.54 -2.91
CA SER A 146 26.89 2.42 -4.32
C SER A 146 25.49 2.95 -4.56
N PHE A 147 24.54 2.51 -3.75
CA PHE A 147 23.18 3.05 -3.78
C PHE A 147 23.14 4.58 -3.58
N GLN A 148 23.89 5.10 -2.61
CA GLN A 148 23.98 6.53 -2.36
C GLN A 148 24.49 7.29 -3.60
N ARG A 149 25.49 6.77 -4.31
CA ARG A 149 25.95 7.36 -5.59
C ARG A 149 24.86 7.33 -6.65
N ASP A 150 24.22 6.18 -6.85
CA ASP A 150 23.20 5.98 -7.88
C ASP A 150 21.99 6.90 -7.67
N LYS A 151 21.65 7.18 -6.40
CA LYS A 151 20.56 8.07 -6.01
C LYS A 151 20.99 9.52 -5.76
N LYS A 152 22.25 9.88 -6.04
CA LYS A 152 22.81 11.23 -5.82
C LYS A 152 22.64 11.74 -4.38
N LEU A 153 22.74 10.84 -3.41
CA LEU A 153 22.75 11.13 -1.98
C LEU A 153 24.18 11.38 -1.48
N LYS A 154 24.31 11.87 -0.25
CA LYS A 154 25.61 11.96 0.42
C LYS A 154 26.21 10.56 0.57
N VAL A 155 27.40 10.36 0.01
CA VAL A 155 28.09 9.05 -0.03
C VAL A 155 28.92 8.82 1.24
N ASP A 156 28.27 8.77 2.39
CA ASP A 156 28.92 8.57 3.70
C ASP A 156 28.92 7.11 4.17
N GLY A 157 28.17 6.22 3.51
CA GLY A 157 28.03 4.81 3.89
C GLY A 157 27.16 4.59 5.13
N ILE A 158 26.38 5.60 5.54
CA ILE A 158 25.44 5.54 6.66
C ILE A 158 24.03 5.42 6.10
N ALA A 159 23.31 4.35 6.46
CA ALA A 159 21.89 4.26 6.19
C ALA A 159 21.10 5.02 7.28
N GLY A 160 20.98 6.33 7.07
CA GLY A 160 20.10 7.23 7.81
C GLY A 160 18.82 7.57 7.03
N PRO A 161 18.02 8.56 7.50
CA PRO A 161 16.69 8.88 6.96
C PRO A 161 16.63 8.99 5.44
N ASP A 162 17.55 9.73 4.83
CA ASP A 162 17.58 9.92 3.36
C ASP A 162 17.85 8.61 2.61
N THR A 163 18.77 7.79 3.13
CA THR A 163 19.15 6.53 2.49
C THR A 163 18.05 5.47 2.65
N THR A 164 17.51 5.32 3.87
CA THR A 164 16.44 4.33 4.13
C THR A 164 15.13 4.74 3.48
N GLY A 165 14.81 6.03 3.43
CA GLY A 165 13.64 6.55 2.73
C GLY A 165 13.72 6.34 1.22
N ALA A 166 14.88 6.61 0.60
CA ALA A 166 15.10 6.36 -0.82
C ALA A 166 15.05 4.87 -1.20
N LEU A 167 15.34 3.97 -0.24
CA LEU A 167 15.20 2.52 -0.38
C LEU A 167 13.76 2.02 -0.19
N GLY A 168 12.83 2.88 0.22
CA GLY A 168 11.43 2.50 0.46
C GLY A 168 11.12 2.10 1.90
N GLY A 169 12.03 2.31 2.86
CA GLY A 169 11.76 2.19 4.30
C GLY A 169 11.20 3.47 4.93
N VAL A 170 10.93 3.41 6.23
CA VAL A 170 10.53 4.58 7.05
C VAL A 170 11.52 4.72 8.21
N TYR A 171 12.03 5.92 8.44
CA TYR A 171 12.88 6.21 9.59
C TYR A 171 12.04 6.82 10.70
N ILE A 172 12.04 6.21 11.89
CA ILE A 172 11.26 6.64 13.04
C ILE A 172 12.22 7.19 14.10
N THR A 173 11.95 8.42 14.54
CA THR A 173 12.71 9.15 15.56
C THR A 173 12.16 8.91 16.95
#